data_AF-A0A918LVC7-F1
#
_entry.id   AF-A0A918LVC7-F1
#
_cell.length_a   1.000
_cell.length_b   1.000
_cell.length_c   1.000
_cell.angle_alpha   90.00
_cell.angle_beta   90.00
_cell.angle_gamma   90.00
#
_symmetry.space_group_name_H-M   'P 1'
#
loop_
_entity.id
_entity.type
_entity.pdbx_description
1 polymer ?
#
loop_
_entity_poly.entity_id
_entity_poly.type
_entity_poly.pdbx_seq_one_letter_code
_entity_poly.pdbx_strand_id
1 'polypeptide(L)'
;MADVRQVVEDTLNDAELDWESPEPGTYVVKLPGTRKLSTTLSLRVGRHSLSLNAFVIRHPDENAEGVHRWLLERNLRLYGVSYAIDPLGDIYLTGKLPLAAVTPEELDRLLGSVLEASDGAFNTLLELGFASAIRKEYAWRVSRGESTRNLDAFRNLTGASED
;
A
#
# COMPACT_ATOMS: atom_id res chain seq x y z
N MET A 1 17.01 9.82 25.75
CA MET A 1 16.10 9.32 24.69
C MET A 1 16.98 8.62 23.68
N ALA A 2 16.63 7.40 23.29
CA ALA A 2 17.29 6.74 22.17
C ALA A 2 17.21 7.64 20.93
N ASP A 3 18.23 7.63 20.08
CA ASP A 3 18.14 8.31 18.77
C ASP A 3 17.01 7.60 17.99
N VAL A 4 15.96 8.35 17.64
CA VAL A 4 14.80 7.81 16.93
C VAL A 4 15.22 7.12 15.63
N ARG A 5 16.29 7.61 14.99
CA ARG A 5 16.86 7.00 13.79
C ARG A 5 17.38 5.59 14.08
N GLN A 6 18.10 5.41 15.17
CA GLN A 6 18.59 4.09 15.60
C GLN A 6 17.43 3.14 15.85
N VAL A 7 16.36 3.60 16.54
CA VAL A 7 15.18 2.76 16.78
C VAL A 7 14.53 2.31 15.48
N VAL A 8 14.42 3.19 14.49
CA VAL A 8 13.89 2.83 13.16
C VAL A 8 14.80 1.80 12.49
N GLU A 9 16.09 2.05 12.42
CA GLU A 9 17.07 1.17 11.76
C GLU A 9 17.11 -0.22 12.41
N ASP A 10 17.18 -0.29 13.73
CA ASP A 10 17.17 -1.55 14.49
C ASP A 10 15.88 -2.32 14.22
N THR A 11 14.72 -1.66 14.27
CA THR A 11 13.43 -2.32 14.03
C THR A 11 13.33 -2.88 12.61
N LEU A 12 13.82 -2.16 11.60
CA LEU A 12 13.79 -2.62 10.22
C LEU A 12 14.74 -3.80 10.00
N ASN A 13 15.91 -3.79 10.65
CA ASN A 13 16.87 -4.88 10.60
C ASN A 13 16.35 -6.14 11.33
N ASP A 14 15.76 -5.97 12.51
CA ASP A 14 15.17 -7.06 13.30
C ASP A 14 13.99 -7.72 12.58
N ALA A 15 13.23 -6.93 11.80
CA ALA A 15 12.16 -7.42 10.93
C ALA A 15 12.67 -8.02 9.60
N GLU A 16 13.98 -8.07 9.38
CA GLU A 16 14.63 -8.55 8.15
C GLU A 16 14.09 -7.90 6.87
N LEU A 17 13.75 -6.60 6.94
CA LEU A 17 13.19 -5.87 5.81
C LEU A 17 14.29 -5.29 4.92
N ASP A 18 14.05 -5.32 3.61
CA ASP A 18 14.88 -4.56 2.67
C ASP A 18 14.60 -3.06 2.81
N TRP A 19 15.62 -2.28 3.16
CA TRP A 19 15.50 -0.82 3.23
C TRP A 19 16.78 -0.10 2.80
N GLU A 20 16.61 1.15 2.37
CA GLU A 20 17.71 2.08 2.08
C GLU A 20 17.45 3.44 2.74
N SER A 21 18.51 4.23 2.94
CA SER A 21 18.42 5.59 3.47
C SER A 21 19.05 6.59 2.50
N PRO A 22 18.25 7.18 1.58
CA PRO A 22 18.78 8.09 0.57
C PRO A 22 19.24 9.42 1.16
N GLU A 23 18.67 9.82 2.30
CA GLU A 23 19.03 11.02 3.04
C GLU A 23 18.98 10.72 4.55
N PRO A 24 19.79 11.39 5.38
CA PRO A 24 19.75 11.20 6.83
C PRO A 24 18.34 11.41 7.41
N GLY A 25 17.81 10.38 8.07
CA GLY A 25 16.47 10.39 8.66
C GLY A 25 15.33 10.12 7.66
N THR A 26 15.65 9.80 6.41
CA THR A 26 14.70 9.27 5.43
C THR A 26 15.02 7.81 5.17
N TYR A 27 14.01 6.96 5.16
CA TYR A 27 14.12 5.53 4.92
C TYR A 27 13.10 5.11 3.87
N VAL A 28 13.51 4.27 2.93
CA VAL A 28 12.65 3.65 1.93
C VAL A 28 12.66 2.16 2.20
N VAL A 29 11.52 1.62 2.62
CA VAL A 29 11.34 0.25 3.08
C VAL A 29 10.49 -0.50 2.07
N LYS A 30 10.87 -1.72 1.73
CA LYS A 30 10.09 -2.60 0.88
C LYS A 30 9.35 -3.63 1.73
N LEU A 31 8.04 -3.45 1.85
CA LEU A 31 7.18 -4.38 2.58
C LEU A 31 6.74 -5.52 1.64
N PRO A 32 7.00 -6.80 1.99
CA PRO A 32 6.58 -7.93 1.18
C PRO A 32 5.07 -8.16 1.34
N GLY A 33 4.34 -8.18 0.21
CA GLY A 33 2.89 -8.43 0.17
C GLY A 33 2.54 -9.72 -0.55
N THR A 34 1.32 -10.21 -0.32
CA THR A 34 0.82 -11.45 -0.95
C THR A 34 0.06 -11.21 -2.25
N ARG A 35 -0.73 -10.13 -2.33
CA ARG A 35 -1.51 -9.75 -3.53
C ARG A 35 -0.76 -8.73 -4.38
N LYS A 36 -0.16 -7.74 -3.73
CA LYS A 36 0.75 -6.76 -4.28
C LYS A 36 2.17 -7.21 -3.97
N LEU A 37 2.95 -7.52 -5.01
CA LEU A 37 4.31 -8.08 -4.91
C LEU A 37 5.18 -7.38 -3.85
N SER A 38 5.10 -6.05 -3.76
CA SER A 38 5.68 -5.28 -2.66
C SER A 38 5.03 -3.92 -2.52
N THR A 39 4.95 -3.41 -1.30
CA THR A 39 4.58 -2.02 -1.00
C THR A 39 5.81 -1.23 -0.58
N THR A 40 6.15 -0.19 -1.34
CA THR A 40 7.22 0.75 -0.96
C THR A 40 6.67 1.75 0.06
N LEU A 41 7.29 1.79 1.24
CA LEU A 41 6.97 2.69 2.33
C LEU A 41 8.13 3.66 2.55
N SER A 42 7.87 4.96 2.48
CA SER A 42 8.79 5.99 2.91
C SER A 42 8.53 6.37 4.36
N LEU A 43 9.56 6.35 5.19
CA LEU A 43 9.58 6.87 6.55
C LEU A 43 10.49 8.11 6.59
N ARG A 44 10.07 9.16 7.28
CA ARG A 44 10.86 10.38 7.44
C ARG A 44 10.81 10.89 8.88
N VAL A 45 11.95 10.86 9.54
CA VAL A 45 12.19 11.44 10.86
C VAL A 45 12.42 12.94 10.71
N GLY A 46 11.37 13.71 10.96
CA GLY A 46 11.46 15.17 11.02
C GLY A 46 11.88 15.66 12.41
N ARG A 47 11.90 16.99 12.58
CA ARG A 47 12.27 17.63 13.85
C ARG A 47 11.37 17.23 15.03
N HIS A 48 10.09 16.96 14.77
CA HIS A 48 9.07 16.76 15.80
C HIS A 48 8.22 15.50 15.62
N SER A 49 8.37 14.82 14.48
CA SER A 49 7.50 13.71 14.12
C SER A 49 8.17 12.76 13.14
N LEU A 50 7.81 11.49 13.24
CA LEU A 50 7.96 10.52 12.17
C LEU A 50 6.75 10.64 11.24
N SER A 51 6.97 10.86 9.95
CA SER A 51 5.93 10.76 8.93
C SER A 51 6.16 9.55 8.05
N LEU A 52 5.09 8.92 7.60
CA LEU A 52 5.14 7.79 6.69
C LEU A 52 4.26 8.03 5.47
N ASN A 53 4.69 7.54 4.31
CA ASN A 53 3.92 7.54 3.07
C ASN A 53 4.18 6.26 2.28
N ALA A 54 3.14 5.50 1.95
CA ALA A 54 3.22 4.33 1.07
C ALA A 54 2.32 4.52 -0.15
N PHE A 55 2.87 4.28 -1.34
CA PHE A 55 2.09 4.29 -2.57
C PHE A 55 1.21 3.04 -2.65
N VAL A 56 -0.10 3.21 -2.82
CA VAL A 56 -1.05 2.10 -2.91
C VAL A 56 -1.33 1.75 -4.36
N ILE A 57 -1.88 2.67 -5.12
CA ILE A 57 -2.28 2.47 -6.52
C ILE A 57 -2.37 3.82 -7.24
N ARG A 58 -2.23 3.79 -8.57
CA ARG A 58 -2.45 4.98 -9.43
C ARG A 58 -3.89 5.45 -9.35
N HIS A 59 -4.14 6.66 -9.83
CA HIS A 59 -5.49 7.18 -9.97
C HIS A 59 -6.43 6.13 -10.63
N PRO A 60 -7.65 5.95 -10.13
CA PRO A 60 -8.60 5.02 -10.73
C PRO A 60 -8.93 5.45 -12.17
N ASP A 61 -9.03 4.49 -13.08
CA ASP A 61 -9.40 4.73 -14.48
C ASP A 61 -10.89 5.04 -14.63
N GLU A 62 -11.71 4.48 -13.73
CA GLU A 62 -13.16 4.66 -13.68
C GLU A 62 -13.66 4.69 -12.22
N ASN A 63 -14.89 5.15 -12.01
CA ASN A 63 -15.57 5.10 -10.70
C ASN A 63 -14.77 5.70 -9.51
N ALA A 64 -14.09 6.83 -9.75
CA ALA A 64 -13.31 7.52 -8.73
C ALA A 64 -14.13 7.86 -7.47
N GLU A 65 -15.40 8.27 -7.61
CA GLU A 65 -16.27 8.55 -6.47
C GLU A 65 -16.47 7.31 -5.58
N GLY A 66 -16.75 6.15 -6.18
CA GLY A 66 -16.93 4.90 -5.46
C GLY A 66 -15.66 4.45 -4.75
N VAL A 67 -14.51 4.58 -5.43
CA VAL A 67 -13.20 4.32 -4.82
C VAL A 67 -12.96 5.25 -3.64
N HIS A 68 -13.13 6.56 -3.80
CA HIS A 68 -12.87 7.53 -2.74
C HIS A 68 -13.79 7.35 -1.53
N ARG A 69 -15.08 7.08 -1.75
CA ARG A 69 -16.02 6.74 -0.68
C ARG A 69 -15.54 5.51 0.10
N TRP A 70 -15.18 4.45 -0.61
CA TRP A 70 -14.69 3.22 0.01
C TRP A 70 -13.43 3.47 0.86
N LEU A 71 -12.48 4.28 0.37
CA LEU A 71 -11.28 4.67 1.11
C LEU A 71 -11.63 5.43 2.40
N LEU A 72 -12.56 6.39 2.33
CA LEU A 72 -13.02 7.16 3.49
C LEU A 72 -13.73 6.28 4.53
N GLU A 73 -14.55 5.33 4.09
CA GLU A 73 -15.21 4.36 4.99
C GLU A 73 -14.18 3.43 5.63
N ARG A 74 -13.16 3.01 4.88
CA ARG A 74 -12.10 2.13 5.38
C ARG A 74 -11.23 2.82 6.43
N ASN A 75 -10.99 4.13 6.30
CA ASN A 75 -10.24 4.92 7.28
C ASN A 75 -10.79 4.82 8.71
N LEU A 76 -12.08 4.54 8.90
CA LEU A 76 -12.68 4.35 10.24
C LEU A 76 -12.10 3.17 11.03
N ARG A 77 -11.43 2.22 10.34
CA ARG A 77 -10.92 0.99 10.94
C ARG A 77 -9.40 0.91 10.95
N LEU A 78 -8.70 1.88 10.34
CA LEU A 78 -7.24 1.86 10.23
C LEU A 78 -6.57 2.32 11.52
N TYR A 79 -5.38 1.79 11.76
CA TYR A 79 -4.56 2.14 12.91
C TYR A 79 -3.32 2.91 12.45
N GLY A 80 -3.13 4.13 12.99
CA GLY A 80 -1.91 4.93 12.76
C GLY A 80 -1.72 5.47 11.33
N VAL A 81 -2.51 5.01 10.36
CA VAL A 81 -2.46 5.42 8.95
C VAL A 81 -3.85 5.75 8.41
N SER A 82 -3.89 6.49 7.31
CA SER A 82 -5.11 6.82 6.57
C SER A 82 -4.83 6.86 5.09
N TYR A 83 -5.82 6.50 4.28
CA TYR A 83 -5.78 6.76 2.86
C TYR A 83 -5.84 8.25 2.57
N ALA A 84 -5.01 8.69 1.63
CA ALA A 84 -4.96 10.03 1.09
C ALA A 84 -4.84 9.97 -0.43
N ILE A 85 -5.22 11.05 -1.09
CA ILE A 85 -5.15 11.20 -2.55
C ILE A 85 -4.27 12.42 -2.85
N ASP A 86 -3.36 12.29 -3.80
CA ASP A 86 -2.51 13.39 -4.24
C ASP A 86 -3.21 14.24 -5.34
N PRO A 87 -2.59 15.33 -5.82
CA PRO A 87 -3.17 16.16 -6.89
C PRO A 87 -3.39 15.44 -8.22
N LEU A 88 -2.69 14.32 -8.47
CA LEU A 88 -2.84 13.51 -9.68
C LEU A 88 -3.91 12.42 -9.52
N GLY A 89 -4.50 12.28 -8.33
CA GLY A 89 -5.49 11.25 -8.03
C GLY A 89 -4.88 9.94 -7.53
N ASP A 90 -3.56 9.86 -7.37
CA ASP A 90 -2.89 8.67 -6.87
C ASP A 90 -3.19 8.46 -5.39
N ILE A 91 -3.36 7.19 -5.02
CA ILE A 91 -3.77 6.81 -3.68
C ILE A 91 -2.56 6.39 -2.86
N TYR A 92 -2.44 6.98 -1.68
CA TYR A 92 -1.39 6.74 -0.71
C TYR A 92 -1.97 6.32 0.64
N LEU A 93 -1.18 5.61 1.43
CA LEU A 93 -1.33 5.53 2.87
C LEU A 93 -0.38 6.51 3.52
N THR A 94 -0.89 7.37 4.40
CA THR A 94 -0.09 8.36 5.13
C THR A 94 -0.33 8.24 6.62
N GLY A 95 0.68 8.57 7.42
CA GLY A 95 0.62 8.54 8.88
C GLY A 95 1.64 9.50 9.47
N LYS A 96 1.38 9.95 10.70
CA LYS A 96 2.28 10.87 11.41
C LYS A 96 2.22 10.62 12.91
N LEU A 97 3.39 10.40 13.51
CA LEU A 97 3.53 10.11 14.93
C LEU A 97 4.49 11.08 15.59
N PRO A 98 4.25 11.47 16.86
CA PRO A 98 5.23 12.21 17.63
C PRO A 98 6.47 11.32 17.86
N LEU A 99 7.66 11.92 17.90
CA LEU A 99 8.91 11.17 18.09
C LEU A 99 8.92 10.33 19.38
N ALA A 100 8.20 10.76 20.41
CA ALA A 100 8.08 10.03 21.67
C ALA A 100 7.31 8.70 21.54
N ALA A 101 6.50 8.53 20.49
CA ALA A 101 5.77 7.30 20.21
C ALA A 101 6.57 6.34 19.29
N VAL A 102 7.76 6.72 18.83
CA VAL A 102 8.58 5.87 17.96
C VAL A 102 9.31 4.84 18.82
N THR A 103 8.66 3.71 19.05
CA THR A 103 9.24 2.52 19.69
C THR A 103 9.21 1.34 18.70
N PRO A 104 10.02 0.28 18.92
CA PRO A 104 9.99 -0.90 18.05
C PRO A 104 8.58 -1.50 17.90
N GLU A 105 7.83 -1.58 19.00
CA GLU A 105 6.47 -2.14 19.00
C GLU A 105 5.47 -1.24 18.26
N GLU A 106 5.62 0.08 18.34
CA GLU A 106 4.76 0.98 17.58
C GLU A 106 5.09 0.94 16.09
N LEU A 107 6.38 0.87 15.75
CA LEU A 107 6.82 0.72 14.37
C LEU A 107 6.31 -0.60 13.77
N ASP A 108 6.44 -1.73 14.46
CA ASP A 108 5.91 -3.02 14.02
C ASP A 108 4.40 -2.95 13.71
N ARG A 109 3.61 -2.38 14.63
CA ARG A 109 2.17 -2.17 14.43
C ARG A 109 1.85 -1.30 13.21
N LEU A 110 2.63 -0.25 12.98
CA LEU A 110 2.46 0.62 11.81
C LEU A 110 2.80 -0.10 10.51
N LEU A 111 3.92 -0.84 10.47
CA LEU A 111 4.33 -1.61 9.29
C LEU A 111 3.27 -2.65 8.94
N GLY A 112 2.75 -3.37 9.94
CA GLY A 112 1.63 -4.29 9.78
C GLY A 112 0.36 -3.60 9.25
N SER A 113 0.00 -2.43 9.78
CA SER A 113 -1.17 -1.69 9.30
C SER A 113 -1.01 -1.20 7.86
N VAL A 114 0.18 -0.75 7.47
CA VAL A 114 0.49 -0.39 6.07
C VAL A 114 0.38 -1.60 5.16
N LEU A 115 0.92 -2.75 5.58
CA LEU A 115 0.86 -3.97 4.79
C LEU A 115 -0.60 -4.44 4.60
N GLU A 116 -1.39 -4.49 5.66
CA GLU A 116 -2.80 -4.87 5.58
C GLU A 116 -3.62 -3.90 4.71
N ALA A 117 -3.43 -2.60 4.90
CA ALA A 117 -4.19 -1.59 4.18
C ALA A 117 -3.76 -1.45 2.71
N SER A 118 -2.53 -1.84 2.35
CA SER A 118 -2.09 -1.85 0.95
C SER A 118 -2.43 -3.16 0.26
N ASP A 119 -2.04 -4.30 0.84
CA ASP A 119 -2.19 -5.63 0.25
C ASP A 119 -3.62 -6.15 0.34
N GLY A 120 -4.29 -5.92 1.48
CA GLY A 120 -5.67 -6.35 1.71
C GLY A 120 -6.69 -5.61 0.86
N ALA A 121 -6.44 -4.33 0.56
CA ALA A 121 -7.34 -3.49 -0.24
C ALA A 121 -7.13 -3.62 -1.75
N PHE A 122 -6.00 -4.18 -2.20
CA PHE A 122 -5.53 -4.06 -3.58
C PHE A 122 -6.54 -4.57 -4.62
N ASN A 123 -7.05 -5.79 -4.44
CA ASN A 123 -8.02 -6.37 -5.38
C ASN A 123 -9.34 -5.60 -5.39
N THR A 124 -9.82 -5.15 -4.23
CA THR A 124 -11.06 -4.35 -4.16
C THR A 124 -10.90 -3.03 -4.90
N LEU A 125 -9.75 -2.35 -4.78
CA LEU A 125 -9.48 -1.12 -5.52
C LEU A 125 -9.39 -1.37 -7.03
N LEU A 126 -8.80 -2.49 -7.44
CA LEU A 126 -8.76 -2.93 -8.83
C LEU A 126 -10.16 -3.22 -9.41
N GLU A 127 -11.01 -3.91 -8.65
CA GLU A 127 -12.39 -4.18 -9.05
C GLU A 127 -13.23 -2.91 -9.14
N LEU A 128 -13.05 -1.98 -8.21
CA LEU A 128 -13.83 -0.75 -8.18
C LEU A 128 -13.38 0.25 -9.24
N GLY A 129 -12.07 0.40 -9.46
CA GLY A 129 -11.49 1.49 -10.23
C GLY A 129 -10.88 1.13 -11.59
N PHE A 130 -10.76 -0.17 -11.91
CA PHE A 130 -10.02 -0.66 -13.08
C PHE A 130 -10.69 -1.84 -13.80
N ALA A 131 -11.99 -2.10 -13.56
CA ALA A 131 -12.69 -3.26 -14.10
C ALA A 131 -12.62 -3.34 -15.64
N SER A 132 -12.82 -2.22 -16.32
CA SER A 132 -12.74 -2.11 -17.79
C SER A 132 -11.33 -2.42 -18.30
N ALA A 133 -10.28 -1.97 -17.61
CA ALA A 133 -8.90 -2.28 -17.96
C ALA A 133 -8.59 -3.76 -17.78
N ILE A 134 -9.03 -4.36 -16.66
CA ILE A 134 -8.89 -5.79 -16.37
C ILE A 134 -9.55 -6.64 -17.46
N ARG A 135 -10.77 -6.30 -17.88
CA ARG A 135 -11.48 -7.01 -18.96
C ARG A 135 -10.72 -6.95 -20.29
N LYS A 136 -10.17 -5.79 -20.64
CA LYS A 136 -9.37 -5.61 -21.87
C LYS A 136 -8.08 -6.42 -21.81
N GLU A 137 -7.36 -6.37 -20.69
CA GLU A 137 -6.14 -7.15 -20.46
C GLU A 137 -6.42 -8.66 -20.55
N TYR A 138 -7.50 -9.13 -19.93
CA TYR A 138 -7.91 -10.54 -20.02
C TYR A 138 -8.17 -10.97 -21.47
N ALA A 139 -9.00 -10.21 -22.21
CA ALA A 139 -9.30 -10.52 -23.60
C ALA A 139 -8.04 -10.52 -24.48
N TRP A 140 -7.12 -9.58 -24.25
CA TRP A 140 -5.83 -9.52 -24.93
C TRP A 140 -4.98 -10.77 -24.66
N ARG A 141 -4.86 -11.20 -23.40
CA ARG A 141 -4.09 -12.40 -23.03
C ARG A 141 -4.67 -13.66 -23.66
N VAL A 142 -5.98 -13.84 -23.58
CA VAL A 142 -6.67 -14.99 -24.20
C VAL A 142 -6.44 -15.02 -25.71
N SER A 143 -6.54 -13.87 -26.38
CA SER A 143 -6.33 -13.78 -27.83
C SER A 143 -4.90 -14.13 -28.28
N ARG A 144 -3.93 -14.08 -27.37
CA ARG A 144 -2.51 -14.36 -27.64
C ARG A 144 -1.99 -15.65 -27.01
N GLY A 145 -2.82 -16.38 -26.26
CA GLY A 145 -2.39 -17.56 -25.50
C GLY A 145 -1.45 -17.24 -24.33
N GLU A 146 -1.49 -16.00 -23.82
CA GLU A 146 -0.70 -15.56 -22.67
C GLU A 146 -1.34 -16.03 -21.35
N SER A 147 -0.52 -16.22 -20.30
CA SER A 147 -0.99 -16.70 -19.00
C SER A 147 -1.92 -15.69 -18.28
N THR A 148 -3.11 -16.13 -17.84
CA THR A 148 -4.08 -15.31 -17.10
C THR A 148 -4.01 -15.48 -15.58
N ARG A 149 -2.99 -16.16 -15.04
CA ARG A 149 -2.90 -16.53 -13.61
C ARG A 149 -3.07 -15.35 -12.65
N ASN A 150 -2.52 -14.19 -12.98
CA ASN A 150 -2.62 -13.00 -12.13
C ASN A 150 -4.01 -12.32 -12.19
N LEU A 151 -4.85 -12.71 -13.16
CA LEU A 151 -6.22 -12.23 -13.33
C LEU A 151 -7.25 -13.19 -12.72
N ASP A 152 -6.83 -14.35 -12.20
CA ASP A 152 -7.72 -15.33 -11.58
C ASP A 152 -8.49 -14.74 -10.39
N ALA A 153 -7.91 -13.77 -9.69
CA ALA A 153 -8.59 -13.04 -8.62
C ALA A 153 -9.81 -12.22 -9.10
N PHE A 154 -9.96 -12.00 -10.41
CA PHE A 154 -10.99 -11.16 -11.02
C PHE A 154 -11.94 -11.95 -11.94
N ARG A 155 -12.11 -13.26 -11.74
CA ARG A 155 -12.99 -14.12 -12.55
C ARG A 155 -14.43 -13.59 -12.66
N ASN A 156 -14.92 -12.94 -11.60
CA ASN A 156 -16.22 -12.28 -11.58
C ASN A 156 -16.35 -11.15 -12.63
N LEU A 157 -15.24 -10.52 -13.01
CA LEU A 157 -15.21 -9.45 -14.01
C LEU A 157 -15.02 -9.95 -15.43
N THR A 158 -14.34 -11.08 -15.60
CA THR A 158 -13.95 -11.63 -16.92
C THR A 158 -14.94 -12.65 -17.47
N GLY A 159 -15.86 -13.16 -16.64
CA GLY A 159 -16.87 -14.13 -17.07
C GLY A 159 -16.33 -15.54 -17.29
N ALA A 160 -15.12 -15.83 -16.80
CA ALA A 160 -14.55 -17.17 -16.80
C ALA A 160 -15.25 -18.02 -15.71
N SER A 161 -16.37 -18.63 -16.07
CA SER A 161 -16.99 -19.71 -15.30
C SER A 161 -16.01 -20.89 -15.18
N GLU A 162 -16.02 -21.58 -14.04
CA GLU A 162 -15.36 -22.89 -13.92
C GLU A 162 -16.09 -23.89 -14.84
N ASP A 163 -15.45 -24.25 -15.96
CA ASP A 163 -15.69 -25.52 -16.64
C ASP A 163 -14.75 -26.60 -16.05
#